data_AF-A0A6P7GJW9-F1
#
_entry.id   AF-A0A6P7GJW9-F1
#
_cell.length_a   1.000
_cell.length_b   1.000
_cell.length_c   1.000
_cell.angle_alpha   90.00
_cell.angle_beta   90.00
_cell.angle_gamma   90.00
#
_symmetry.space_group_name_H-M   'P 1'
#
loop_
_entity.id
_entity.type
_entity.pdbx_description
1 polymer ?
#
loop_
_entity_poly.entity_id
_entity_poly.type
_entity_poly.pdbx_seq_one_letter_code
_entity_poly.pdbx_strand_id
1 'polypeptide(L)'
;MVFSDFTIKEDLLKFIPLKGHTTGQELFSHLKNIISSEKIPISKMVGLTTDGAPAMVGCDKGLVALCRKDETFPQFLCYHCIIHQQALCGNFLKLNNVMKLVVKIVNKIRAQALQRRLFRTLADEVDCQCGDLLLHSEVRWLSRGRVLKRFNDVLSGIVQFFKQRDEPTPELENSIWLRDFGFLVDITEKLNELNLQLQERDKELAEMISDIKAFIKKLEFWEQNLINSDSKHFPILSEKISQNPLEPYDNKYHVEIISTLKSNFKNRFKDFNEMALVAQFVVSPFMEIDIQQFAACVMQNFGEDIAATEM
;
A
#
# COMPACT_ATOMS: atom_id res chain seq x y z
N MET A 1 20.96 3.59 -10.52
CA MET A 1 21.94 4.17 -11.46
C MET A 1 21.86 3.40 -12.76
N VAL A 2 21.89 4.09 -13.91
CA VAL A 2 21.97 3.45 -15.23
C VAL A 2 23.37 3.69 -15.79
N PHE A 3 24.04 2.62 -16.21
CA PHE A 3 25.39 2.69 -16.78
C PHE A 3 25.33 2.73 -18.31
N SER A 4 26.48 3.01 -18.94
CA SER A 4 26.59 3.15 -20.41
C SER A 4 26.26 1.87 -21.18
N ASP A 5 26.33 0.71 -20.52
CA ASP A 5 25.92 -0.59 -21.05
C ASP A 5 24.42 -0.88 -20.82
N PHE A 6 23.65 0.13 -20.42
CA PHE A 6 22.24 0.04 -20.04
C PHE A 6 21.96 -0.85 -18.83
N THR A 7 22.99 -1.26 -18.09
CA THR A 7 22.78 -1.98 -16.83
C THR A 7 22.24 -1.04 -15.77
N ILE A 8 21.27 -1.55 -15.00
CA ILE A 8 20.67 -0.84 -13.88
C ILE A 8 21.23 -1.43 -12.59
N LYS A 9 21.70 -0.56 -11.69
CA LYS A 9 22.04 -0.96 -10.30
C LYS A 9 21.28 -0.11 -9.30
N GLU A 10 20.68 -0.77 -8.34
CA GLU A 10 20.12 -0.19 -7.13
C GLU A 10 21.07 -0.48 -5.97
N ASP A 11 21.51 0.58 -5.27
CA ASP A 11 22.38 0.45 -4.11
C ASP A 11 21.94 1.45 -3.04
N LEU A 12 22.01 1.01 -1.79
CA LEU A 12 21.83 1.89 -0.64
C LEU A 12 23.05 2.81 -0.51
N LEU A 13 22.81 4.12 -0.67
CA LEU A 13 23.88 5.10 -0.55
C LEU A 13 24.31 5.35 0.91
N LYS A 14 23.37 5.70 1.80
CA LYS A 14 23.70 6.08 3.18
C LYS A 14 22.49 6.01 4.13
N PHE A 15 22.75 5.63 5.38
CA PHE A 15 21.84 5.86 6.50
C PHE A 15 22.30 7.06 7.32
N ILE A 16 21.42 8.06 7.48
CA ILE A 16 21.74 9.25 8.25
C ILE A 16 20.81 9.35 9.46
N PRO A 17 21.37 9.34 10.70
CA PRO A 17 20.59 9.62 11.88
C PRO A 17 20.28 11.12 11.93
N LEU A 18 19.00 11.48 11.81
CA LEU A 18 18.54 12.85 12.00
C LEU A 18 18.33 13.10 13.50
N LYS A 19 19.22 13.89 14.11
CA LYS A 19 19.20 14.20 15.56
C LYS A 19 18.43 15.50 15.90
N GLY A 20 18.03 16.24 14.86
CA GLY A 20 17.30 17.52 14.94
C GLY A 20 15.84 17.39 14.52
N HIS A 21 15.28 18.45 13.91
CA HIS A 21 13.91 18.43 13.42
C HIS A 21 13.82 17.86 12.00
N THR A 22 12.84 17.02 11.71
CA THR A 22 12.64 16.46 10.35
C THR A 22 11.92 17.45 9.42
N THR A 23 12.43 18.69 9.31
CA THR A 23 11.90 19.71 8.39
C THR A 23 12.48 19.55 6.99
N GLY A 24 11.78 20.04 5.96
CA GLY A 24 12.28 19.98 4.58
C GLY A 24 13.62 20.68 4.39
N GLN A 25 13.89 21.76 5.14
CA GLN A 25 15.17 22.47 5.12
C GLN A 25 16.32 21.61 5.64
N GLU A 26 16.13 20.95 6.80
CA GLU A 26 17.14 20.04 7.34
C GLU A 26 17.40 18.87 6.39
N LEU A 27 16.33 18.27 5.85
CA LEU A 27 16.43 17.19 4.86
C LEU A 27 17.21 17.62 3.61
N PHE A 28 16.94 18.83 3.11
CA PHE A 28 17.61 19.39 1.94
C PHE A 28 19.12 19.61 2.19
N SER A 29 19.48 20.20 3.33
CA SER A 29 20.89 20.39 3.70
C SER A 29 21.63 19.04 3.83
N HIS A 30 21.01 18.04 4.43
CA HIS A 30 21.60 16.70 4.50
C HIS A 30 21.76 16.07 3.12
N LEU A 31 20.76 16.18 2.24
CA LEU A 31 20.82 15.66 0.88
C LEU A 31 21.98 16.28 0.08
N LYS A 32 22.13 17.61 0.11
CA LYS A 32 23.26 18.29 -0.56
C LYS A 32 24.61 17.84 0.00
N ASN A 33 24.74 17.75 1.32
CA ASN A 33 25.97 17.29 1.96
C ASN A 33 26.34 15.87 1.52
N ILE A 34 25.36 14.96 1.41
CA ILE A 34 25.58 13.60 0.90
C ILE A 34 26.10 13.66 -0.53
N ILE A 35 25.36 14.31 -1.43
CA ILE A 35 25.68 14.40 -2.85
C ILE A 35 27.11 14.93 -3.05
N SER A 36 27.48 16.00 -2.35
CA SER A 36 28.83 16.56 -2.41
C SER A 36 29.88 15.64 -1.80
N SER A 37 29.60 15.00 -0.65
CA SER A 37 30.57 14.11 0.02
C SER A 37 30.86 12.83 -0.76
N GLU A 38 29.84 12.27 -1.39
CA GLU A 38 29.92 11.05 -2.20
C GLU A 38 30.25 11.36 -3.67
N LYS A 39 30.45 12.65 -4.02
CA LYS A 39 30.78 13.15 -5.36
C LYS A 39 29.79 12.69 -6.44
N ILE A 40 28.50 12.66 -6.11
CA ILE A 40 27.44 12.26 -7.02
C ILE A 40 27.19 13.41 -8.02
N PRO A 41 27.21 13.16 -9.34
CA PRO A 41 26.95 14.19 -10.34
C PRO A 41 25.46 14.53 -10.34
N ILE A 42 25.08 15.56 -9.56
CA ILE A 42 23.68 15.96 -9.37
C ILE A 42 22.98 16.35 -10.68
N SER A 43 23.72 16.85 -11.67
CA SER A 43 23.21 17.16 -13.00
C SER A 43 22.64 15.96 -13.75
N LYS A 44 22.98 14.73 -13.35
CA LYS A 44 22.44 13.48 -13.92
C LYS A 44 21.22 12.94 -13.17
N MET A 45 20.67 13.70 -12.22
CA MET A 45 19.49 13.29 -11.47
C MET A 45 18.25 13.34 -12.36
N VAL A 46 17.57 12.21 -12.51
CA VAL A 46 16.34 12.10 -13.33
C VAL A 46 15.07 12.19 -12.48
N GLY A 47 15.12 11.75 -11.22
CA GLY A 47 13.94 11.78 -10.37
C GLY A 47 14.20 11.64 -8.88
N LEU A 48 13.16 11.96 -8.11
CA LEU A 48 13.10 11.92 -6.65
C LEU A 48 11.79 11.26 -6.21
N THR A 49 11.89 10.18 -5.44
CA THR A 49 10.72 9.51 -4.86
C THR A 49 10.66 9.77 -3.36
N THR A 50 9.52 10.21 -2.84
CA THR A 50 9.33 10.49 -1.40
C THR A 50 8.05 9.83 -0.87
N ASP A 51 7.89 9.76 0.45
CA ASP A 51 6.68 9.25 1.09
C ASP A 51 5.50 10.24 1.06
N GLY A 52 5.66 11.43 0.46
CA GLY A 52 4.60 12.43 0.37
C GLY A 52 4.32 13.18 1.68
N ALA A 53 5.15 13.04 2.71
CA ALA A 53 4.99 13.80 3.95
C ALA A 53 5.13 15.31 3.69
N PRO A 54 4.48 16.19 4.49
CA PRO A 54 4.57 17.65 4.30
C PRO A 54 6.00 18.20 4.27
N ALA A 55 6.93 17.61 5.04
CA ALA A 55 8.34 17.98 5.02
C ALA A 55 9.05 17.63 3.69
N MET A 56 8.53 16.66 2.95
CA MET A 56 9.06 16.25 1.65
C MET A 56 8.44 17.07 0.51
N VAL A 57 7.11 17.16 0.46
CA VAL A 57 6.37 17.70 -0.72
C VAL A 57 5.75 19.07 -0.52
N GLY A 58 5.94 19.70 0.65
CA GLY A 58 5.42 21.05 0.91
C GLY A 58 5.84 22.06 -0.16
N CYS A 59 4.89 22.89 -0.61
CA CYS A 59 5.05 23.78 -1.77
C CYS A 59 6.22 24.77 -1.67
N ASP A 60 6.52 25.23 -0.46
CA ASP A 60 7.55 26.27 -0.25
C ASP A 60 8.77 25.79 0.51
N LYS A 61 8.53 24.99 1.54
CA LYS A 61 9.54 24.54 2.52
C LYS A 61 9.76 23.02 2.50
N GLY A 62 9.09 22.30 1.60
CA GLY A 62 9.31 20.87 1.42
C GLY A 62 10.63 20.62 0.69
N LEU A 63 11.25 19.46 0.95
CA LEU A 63 12.47 19.02 0.28
C LEU A 63 12.41 19.20 -1.24
N VAL A 64 11.34 18.72 -1.88
CA VAL A 64 11.16 18.78 -3.34
C VAL A 64 11.12 20.23 -3.84
N ALA A 65 10.41 21.11 -3.14
CA ALA A 65 10.33 22.52 -3.50
C ALA A 65 11.67 23.23 -3.34
N LEU A 66 12.44 22.89 -2.30
CA LEU A 66 13.78 23.43 -2.09
C LEU A 66 14.76 22.96 -3.18
N CYS A 67 14.73 21.67 -3.54
CA CYS A 67 15.52 21.15 -4.67
C CYS A 67 15.18 21.88 -5.98
N ARG A 68 13.89 22.13 -6.27
CA ARG A 68 13.48 22.85 -7.49
C ARG A 68 13.87 24.33 -7.51
N LYS A 69 14.10 24.95 -6.35
CA LYS A 69 14.54 26.35 -6.21
C LYS A 69 16.05 26.51 -6.29
N ASP A 70 16.82 25.43 -6.19
CA ASP A 70 18.28 25.44 -6.22
C ASP A 70 18.78 25.14 -7.64
N GLU A 71 19.53 26.07 -8.22
CA GLU A 71 20.04 26.01 -9.60
C GLU A 71 20.98 24.82 -9.86
N THR A 72 21.51 24.18 -8.81
CA THR A 72 22.38 23.00 -8.97
C THR A 72 21.61 21.73 -9.32
N PHE A 73 20.29 21.70 -9.09
CA PHE A 73 19.46 20.55 -9.44
C PHE A 73 18.91 20.71 -10.87
N PRO A 74 18.99 19.66 -11.71
CA PRO A 74 18.36 19.69 -13.03
C PRO A 74 16.83 19.66 -12.91
N GLN A 75 16.12 19.77 -14.02
CA GLN A 75 14.72 19.38 -14.06
C GLN A 75 14.62 17.87 -13.75
N PHE A 76 13.78 17.51 -12.78
CA PHE A 76 13.63 16.12 -12.34
C PHE A 76 12.17 15.76 -12.07
N LEU A 77 11.85 14.48 -12.23
CA LEU A 77 10.56 13.90 -11.93
C LEU A 77 10.40 13.69 -10.41
N CYS A 78 9.25 14.05 -9.85
CA CYS A 78 8.97 13.79 -8.44
C CYS A 78 7.82 12.81 -8.31
N TYR A 79 8.04 11.72 -7.56
CA TYR A 79 7.05 10.69 -7.32
C TYR A 79 6.71 10.57 -5.85
N HIS A 80 5.43 10.35 -5.57
CA HIS A 80 5.00 9.81 -4.29
C HIS A 80 5.10 8.28 -4.36
N CYS A 81 5.89 7.69 -3.46
CA CYS A 81 6.19 6.26 -3.39
C CYS A 81 4.94 5.39 -3.59
N ILE A 82 4.96 4.54 -4.63
CA ILE A 82 3.83 3.67 -5.01
C ILE A 82 3.41 2.75 -3.86
N ILE A 83 4.38 2.14 -3.17
CA ILE A 83 4.13 1.25 -2.04
C ILE A 83 3.44 2.03 -0.90
N HIS A 84 3.90 3.26 -0.63
CA HIS A 84 3.26 4.09 0.39
C HIS A 84 1.85 4.51 -0.03
N GLN A 85 1.65 4.94 -1.28
CA GLN A 85 0.32 5.28 -1.81
C GLN A 85 -0.66 4.11 -1.74
N GLN A 86 -0.21 2.90 -2.12
CA GLN A 86 -1.01 1.68 -2.02
C GLN A 86 -1.37 1.42 -0.55
N ALA A 87 -0.44 1.66 0.37
CA ALA A 87 -0.71 1.50 1.78
C ALA A 87 -1.76 2.48 2.31
N LEU A 88 -1.71 3.72 1.84
CA LEU A 88 -2.71 4.74 2.16
C LEU A 88 -4.11 4.38 1.61
N CYS A 89 -4.22 3.65 0.50
CA CYS A 89 -5.51 3.14 0.02
C CYS A 89 -6.15 2.16 1.02
N GLY A 90 -5.36 1.31 1.68
CA GLY A 90 -5.83 0.35 2.68
C GLY A 90 -6.38 1.00 3.95
N ASN A 91 -5.90 2.19 4.32
CA ASN A 91 -6.36 2.91 5.51
C ASN A 91 -7.83 3.37 5.43
N PHE A 92 -8.42 3.42 4.23
CA PHE A 92 -9.83 3.79 4.03
C PHE A 92 -10.82 2.65 4.28
N LEU A 93 -10.34 1.41 4.49
CA LEU A 93 -11.21 0.31 4.87
C LEU A 93 -11.82 0.64 6.25
N LYS A 94 -13.14 0.79 6.30
CA LYS A 94 -13.91 1.02 7.54
C LYS A 94 -13.97 -0.25 8.39
N LEU A 95 -12.81 -0.77 8.81
CA LEU A 95 -12.65 -2.02 9.57
C LEU A 95 -13.10 -1.90 11.04
N ASN A 96 -13.61 -0.75 11.46
CA ASN A 96 -13.69 -0.38 12.87
C ASN A 96 -14.53 -1.35 13.71
N ASN A 97 -15.66 -1.84 13.20
CA ASN A 97 -16.53 -2.72 13.96
C ASN A 97 -15.90 -4.10 14.18
N VAL A 98 -15.32 -4.67 13.12
CA VAL A 98 -14.64 -5.98 13.17
C VAL A 98 -13.34 -5.91 13.97
N MET A 99 -12.48 -4.93 13.70
CA MET A 99 -11.19 -4.80 14.38
C MET A 99 -11.32 -4.49 15.87
N LYS A 100 -12.33 -3.71 16.29
CA LYS A 100 -12.58 -3.46 17.71
C LYS A 100 -12.85 -4.76 18.46
N LEU A 101 -13.67 -5.65 17.89
CA LEU A 101 -13.97 -6.93 18.52
C LEU A 101 -12.74 -7.85 18.51
N VAL A 102 -12.05 -7.98 17.37
CA VAL A 102 -10.83 -8.78 17.24
C VAL A 102 -9.79 -8.37 18.29
N VAL A 103 -9.50 -7.07 18.40
CA VAL A 103 -8.53 -6.53 19.38
C VAL A 103 -9.00 -6.79 20.81
N LYS A 104 -10.29 -6.58 21.12
CA LYS A 104 -10.87 -6.88 22.45
C LYS A 104 -10.67 -8.34 22.83
N ILE A 105 -10.97 -9.26 21.91
CA ILE A 105 -10.84 -10.71 22.12
C ILE A 105 -9.39 -11.11 22.29
N VAL A 106 -8.48 -10.63 21.43
CA VAL A 106 -7.05 -10.94 21.57
C VAL A 106 -6.50 -10.41 22.89
N ASN A 107 -6.86 -9.19 23.29
CA ASN A 107 -6.41 -8.64 24.58
C ASN A 107 -6.94 -9.43 25.78
N LYS A 108 -8.18 -9.93 25.73
CA LYS A 108 -8.72 -10.84 26.76
C LYS A 108 -7.92 -12.15 26.83
N ILE A 109 -7.67 -12.78 25.68
CA ILE A 109 -6.87 -14.00 25.60
C ILE A 109 -5.48 -13.75 26.22
N ARG A 110 -4.84 -12.62 25.89
CA ARG A 110 -3.53 -12.23 26.45
C ARG A 110 -3.56 -12.07 27.97
N ALA A 111 -4.55 -11.35 28.51
CA ALA A 111 -4.66 -11.09 29.95
C ALA A 111 -4.95 -12.36 30.76
N GLN A 112 -5.63 -13.34 30.17
CA GLN A 112 -6.18 -14.49 30.88
C GLN A 112 -5.55 -15.84 30.51
N ALA A 113 -4.61 -15.87 29.56
CA ALA A 113 -3.90 -17.08 29.15
C ALA A 113 -2.38 -16.86 29.20
N LEU A 114 -1.76 -17.24 30.32
CA LEU A 114 -0.31 -17.48 30.38
C LEU A 114 0.00 -18.68 29.46
N GLN A 115 0.27 -18.37 28.18
CA GLN A 115 0.87 -19.23 27.16
C GLN A 115 0.22 -20.61 26.89
N ARG A 116 -0.97 -20.63 26.27
CA ARG A 116 -1.30 -21.77 25.38
C ARG A 116 -0.58 -21.56 24.04
N ARG A 117 0.16 -22.58 23.56
CA ARG A 117 0.91 -22.54 22.27
C ARG A 117 0.06 -22.03 21.09
N LEU A 118 -1.23 -22.38 21.09
CA LEU A 118 -2.21 -21.98 20.08
C LEU A 118 -2.45 -20.46 19.98
N PHE A 119 -2.34 -19.74 21.11
CA PHE A 119 -2.59 -18.29 21.16
C PHE A 119 -1.31 -17.45 21.19
N ARG A 120 -0.15 -18.09 21.31
CA ARG A 120 1.14 -17.40 21.41
C ARG A 120 1.49 -16.68 20.10
N THR A 121 1.37 -17.35 18.96
CA THR A 121 1.60 -16.72 17.65
C THR A 121 0.63 -15.58 17.36
N LEU A 122 -0.65 -15.73 17.72
CA LEU A 122 -1.66 -14.67 17.57
C LEU A 122 -1.36 -13.48 18.51
N ALA A 123 -0.96 -13.77 19.76
CA ALA A 123 -0.58 -12.76 20.74
C ALA A 123 0.69 -12.02 20.34
N ASP A 124 1.73 -12.71 19.87
CA ASP A 124 3.00 -12.11 19.42
C ASP A 124 2.78 -11.22 18.19
N GLU A 125 1.94 -11.63 17.24
CA GLU A 125 1.57 -10.79 16.08
C GLU A 125 0.80 -9.53 16.48
N VAL A 126 -0.01 -9.58 17.54
CA VAL A 126 -0.70 -8.40 18.09
C VAL A 126 0.21 -7.56 19.00
N ASP A 127 1.14 -8.18 19.75
CA ASP A 127 2.06 -7.50 20.68
C ASP A 127 3.16 -6.72 19.98
N CYS A 128 3.75 -7.26 18.93
CA CYS A 128 4.66 -6.51 18.05
C CYS A 128 4.01 -5.25 17.43
N GLN A 129 2.70 -5.06 17.55
CA GLN A 129 1.94 -4.09 16.76
C GLN A 129 1.04 -3.16 17.57
N CYS A 130 0.58 -3.58 18.76
CA CYS A 130 -0.17 -2.76 19.71
C CYS A 130 0.62 -2.44 21.00
N GLY A 131 1.73 -3.14 21.27
CA GLY A 131 2.60 -2.91 22.42
C GLY A 131 3.75 -1.94 22.10
N ASP A 132 3.56 -0.70 22.54
CA ASP A 132 4.61 0.15 23.13
C ASP A 132 5.67 0.91 22.31
N LEU A 133 5.88 0.75 20.99
CA LEU A 133 6.98 1.57 20.38
C LEU A 133 6.90 2.04 18.94
N LEU A 134 5.75 1.98 18.27
CA LEU A 134 5.60 2.69 17.00
C LEU A 134 4.14 3.16 16.91
N LEU A 135 3.85 4.45 17.07
CA LEU A 135 2.54 5.03 16.77
C LEU A 135 2.59 5.95 15.52
N HIS A 136 3.67 5.88 14.74
CA HIS A 136 3.99 6.92 13.75
C HIS A 136 4.42 6.42 12.36
N SER A 137 3.91 5.29 11.87
CA SER A 137 4.12 4.95 10.46
C SER A 137 2.82 4.57 9.75
N GLU A 138 2.50 5.33 8.71
CA GLU A 138 1.34 5.22 7.82
C GLU A 138 1.34 3.93 6.97
N VAL A 139 2.24 2.98 7.27
CA VAL A 139 2.56 1.75 6.51
C VAL A 139 1.95 0.47 7.14
N ARG A 140 0.92 0.59 7.99
CA ARG A 140 0.52 -0.51 8.91
C ARG A 140 -0.75 -1.30 8.57
N TRP A 141 -1.34 -1.17 7.38
CA TRP A 141 -2.50 -2.01 7.01
C TRP A 141 -2.09 -3.49 6.74
N LEU A 142 -0.88 -3.73 6.22
CA LEU A 142 -0.33 -5.08 5.97
C LEU A 142 -0.40 -5.98 7.21
N SER A 143 -0.22 -5.34 8.35
CA SER A 143 -0.14 -5.99 9.64
C SER A 143 -1.54 -6.34 10.17
N ARG A 144 -2.55 -5.51 9.90
CA ARG A 144 -3.97 -5.80 10.22
C ARG A 144 -4.51 -6.96 9.40
N GLY A 145 -4.18 -7.04 8.10
CA GLY A 145 -4.58 -8.17 7.26
C GLY A 145 -4.03 -9.50 7.78
N ARG A 146 -2.77 -9.52 8.25
CA ARG A 146 -2.18 -10.70 8.88
C ARG A 146 -2.90 -11.11 10.17
N VAL A 147 -3.19 -10.15 11.05
CA VAL A 147 -3.95 -10.41 12.29
C VAL A 147 -5.33 -10.99 11.97
N LEU A 148 -6.05 -10.43 11.00
CA LEU A 148 -7.36 -10.93 10.58
C LEU A 148 -7.27 -12.37 10.04
N LYS A 149 -6.27 -12.65 9.19
CA LYS A 149 -6.05 -14.00 8.66
C LYS A 149 -5.78 -15.00 9.78
N ARG A 150 -4.85 -14.70 10.69
CA ARG A 150 -4.55 -15.56 11.85
C ARG A 150 -5.76 -15.75 12.76
N PHE A 151 -6.50 -14.67 13.02
CA PHE A 151 -7.71 -14.74 13.83
C PHE A 151 -8.74 -15.68 13.21
N ASN A 152 -8.88 -15.67 11.88
CA ASN A 152 -9.73 -16.61 11.15
C ASN A 152 -9.25 -18.06 11.30
N ASP A 153 -7.95 -18.31 11.15
CA ASP A 153 -7.35 -19.65 11.25
C ASP A 153 -7.61 -20.32 12.60
N VAL A 154 -7.72 -19.54 13.68
CA VAL A 154 -7.97 -20.05 15.05
C VAL A 154 -9.35 -19.72 15.59
N LEU A 155 -10.27 -19.19 14.77
CA LEU A 155 -11.58 -18.68 15.20
C LEU A 155 -12.39 -19.72 15.99
N SER A 156 -12.47 -20.96 15.50
CA SER A 156 -13.17 -22.05 16.18
C SER A 156 -12.56 -22.36 17.56
N GLY A 157 -11.23 -22.34 17.65
CA GLY A 157 -10.50 -22.52 18.90
C GLY A 157 -10.73 -21.37 19.90
N ILE A 158 -10.86 -20.13 19.42
CA ILE A 158 -11.22 -18.97 20.24
C ILE A 158 -12.63 -19.15 20.82
N VAL A 159 -13.62 -19.46 19.98
CA VAL A 159 -15.01 -19.66 20.42
C VAL A 159 -15.10 -20.78 21.45
N GLN A 160 -14.44 -21.91 21.20
CA GLN A 160 -14.42 -23.04 22.13
C GLN A 160 -13.73 -22.67 23.46
N PHE A 161 -12.62 -21.92 23.41
CA PHE A 161 -11.89 -21.48 24.60
C PHE A 161 -12.76 -20.64 25.54
N PHE A 162 -13.53 -19.70 24.99
CA PHE A 162 -14.43 -18.85 25.77
C PHE A 162 -15.63 -19.62 26.32
N LYS A 163 -16.21 -20.55 25.54
CA LYS A 163 -17.29 -21.44 26.01
C LYS A 163 -16.87 -22.33 27.17
N GLN A 164 -15.65 -22.90 27.13
CA GLN A 164 -15.12 -23.73 28.22
C GLN A 164 -14.92 -22.98 29.54
N ARG A 165 -14.88 -21.64 29.50
CA ARG A 165 -14.69 -20.77 30.66
C ARG A 165 -15.99 -20.12 31.15
N ASP A 166 -17.13 -20.53 30.59
CA ASP A 166 -18.44 -19.92 30.87
C ASP A 166 -18.49 -18.41 30.55
N GLU A 167 -17.67 -17.97 29.58
CA GLU A 167 -17.63 -16.59 29.07
C GLU A 167 -17.97 -16.56 27.56
N PRO A 168 -19.18 -16.96 27.13
CA PRO A 168 -19.50 -17.04 25.71
C PRO A 168 -19.36 -15.68 25.00
N THR A 169 -18.85 -15.72 23.78
CA THR A 169 -18.66 -14.54 22.91
C THR A 169 -19.66 -14.62 21.74
N PRO A 170 -20.94 -14.28 21.95
CA PRO A 170 -21.98 -14.43 20.94
C PRO A 170 -21.70 -13.61 19.68
N GLU A 171 -20.90 -12.55 19.78
CA GLU A 171 -20.49 -11.73 18.64
C GLU A 171 -19.67 -12.52 17.61
N LEU A 172 -18.91 -13.54 18.04
CA LEU A 172 -18.12 -14.42 17.14
C LEU A 172 -18.97 -15.52 16.49
N GLU A 173 -20.22 -15.67 16.90
CA GLU A 173 -21.20 -16.60 16.31
C GLU A 173 -22.31 -15.85 15.54
N ASN A 174 -22.26 -14.52 15.55
CA ASN A 174 -23.19 -13.69 14.81
C ASN A 174 -22.90 -13.78 13.30
N SER A 175 -23.89 -14.22 12.52
CA SER A 175 -23.76 -14.47 11.08
C SER A 175 -23.41 -13.21 10.29
N ILE A 176 -24.01 -12.06 10.62
CA ILE A 176 -23.75 -10.77 9.98
C ILE A 176 -22.29 -10.37 10.22
N TRP A 177 -21.84 -10.42 11.48
CA TRP A 177 -20.46 -10.10 11.84
C TRP A 177 -19.46 -11.05 11.18
N LEU A 178 -19.77 -12.35 11.11
CA LEU A 178 -18.90 -13.34 10.46
C LEU A 178 -18.76 -13.08 8.96
N ARG A 179 -19.81 -12.65 8.28
CA ARG A 179 -19.78 -12.27 6.86
C ARG A 179 -18.90 -11.02 6.67
N ASP A 180 -19.11 -9.97 7.47
CA ASP A 180 -18.26 -8.78 7.45
C ASP A 180 -16.79 -9.14 7.73
N PHE A 181 -16.54 -9.97 8.73
CA PHE A 181 -15.21 -10.45 9.08
C PHE A 181 -14.57 -11.20 7.91
N GLY A 182 -15.28 -12.17 7.32
CA GLY A 182 -14.78 -12.96 6.20
C GLY A 182 -14.43 -12.11 4.98
N PHE A 183 -15.30 -11.17 4.60
CA PHE A 183 -15.02 -10.20 3.56
C PHE A 183 -13.76 -9.38 3.84
N LEU A 184 -13.60 -8.92 5.08
CA LEU A 184 -12.44 -8.13 5.47
C LEU A 184 -11.13 -8.94 5.47
N VAL A 185 -11.17 -10.21 5.84
CA VAL A 185 -10.00 -11.10 5.69
C VAL A 185 -9.61 -11.19 4.22
N ASP A 186 -10.56 -11.51 3.35
CA ASP A 186 -10.30 -11.70 1.92
C ASP A 186 -9.79 -10.41 1.22
N ILE A 187 -10.42 -9.24 1.47
CA ILE A 187 -9.98 -7.99 0.81
C ILE A 187 -8.64 -7.50 1.33
N THR A 188 -8.33 -7.70 2.61
CA THR A 188 -7.01 -7.33 3.16
C THR A 188 -5.92 -8.28 2.69
N GLU A 189 -6.22 -9.56 2.49
CA GLU A 189 -5.30 -10.51 1.86
C GLU A 189 -4.97 -10.10 0.41
N LYS A 190 -5.97 -9.71 -0.39
CA LYS A 190 -5.75 -9.21 -1.76
C LYS A 190 -4.91 -7.94 -1.81
N LEU A 191 -5.11 -7.03 -0.86
CA LEU A 191 -4.24 -5.87 -0.73
C LEU A 191 -2.82 -6.32 -0.38
N ASN A 192 -2.64 -7.27 0.57
CA ASN A 192 -1.34 -7.81 1.01
C ASN A 192 -0.56 -8.37 -0.17
N GLU A 193 -1.23 -9.16 -1.00
CA GLU A 193 -0.68 -9.73 -2.23
C GLU A 193 -0.16 -8.62 -3.16
N LEU A 194 -0.99 -7.61 -3.47
CA LEU A 194 -0.56 -6.48 -4.31
C LEU A 194 0.69 -5.79 -3.74
N ASN A 195 0.72 -5.56 -2.44
CA ASN A 195 1.83 -4.85 -1.82
C ASN A 195 3.14 -5.65 -1.82
N LEU A 196 3.06 -6.96 -1.58
CA LEU A 196 4.21 -7.85 -1.74
C LEU A 196 4.69 -7.87 -3.19
N GLN A 197 3.76 -7.91 -4.14
CA GLN A 197 4.04 -7.83 -5.56
C GLN A 197 4.78 -6.51 -5.90
N LEU A 198 4.36 -5.38 -5.36
CA LEU A 198 5.02 -4.07 -5.57
C LEU A 198 6.40 -3.96 -4.91
N GLN A 199 6.74 -4.83 -3.95
CA GLN A 199 8.03 -4.86 -3.25
C GLN A 199 8.99 -5.92 -3.79
N GLU A 200 8.64 -6.61 -4.87
CA GLU A 200 9.53 -7.55 -5.54
C GLU A 200 10.83 -6.84 -5.97
N ARG A 201 11.95 -7.58 -5.92
CA ARG A 201 13.25 -7.06 -6.34
C ARG A 201 13.28 -6.86 -7.85
N ASP A 202 14.11 -5.92 -8.29
CA ASP A 202 14.38 -5.64 -9.70
C ASP A 202 13.13 -5.23 -10.49
N LYS A 203 12.12 -4.72 -9.79
CA LYS A 203 10.83 -4.34 -10.39
C LYS A 203 10.87 -2.93 -10.97
N GLU A 204 10.51 -2.81 -12.23
CA GLU A 204 10.52 -1.52 -12.91
C GLU A 204 9.26 -0.69 -12.61
N LEU A 205 9.39 0.63 -12.78
CA LEU A 205 8.26 1.55 -12.59
C LEU A 205 7.07 1.21 -13.49
N ALA A 206 7.32 0.79 -14.73
CA ALA A 206 6.27 0.44 -15.66
C ALA A 206 5.48 -0.81 -15.23
N GLU A 207 6.16 -1.82 -14.68
CA GLU A 207 5.53 -3.00 -14.11
C GLU A 207 4.69 -2.65 -12.88
N MET A 208 5.22 -1.81 -11.98
CA MET A 208 4.45 -1.33 -10.82
C MET A 208 3.18 -0.56 -11.23
N ILE A 209 3.25 0.29 -12.25
CA ILE A 209 2.07 0.99 -12.80
C ILE A 209 1.07 -0.01 -13.38
N SER A 210 1.55 -1.02 -14.11
CA SER A 210 0.72 -2.09 -14.66
C SER A 210 -0.02 -2.86 -13.56
N ASP A 211 0.67 -3.22 -12.47
CA ASP A 211 0.08 -3.93 -11.33
C ASP A 211 -1.02 -3.13 -10.64
N ILE A 212 -0.81 -1.83 -10.42
CA ILE A 212 -1.84 -0.94 -9.88
C ILE A 212 -3.06 -0.88 -10.80
N LYS A 213 -2.85 -0.71 -12.11
CA LYS A 213 -3.94 -0.68 -13.09
C LYS A 213 -4.70 -2.00 -13.13
N ALA A 214 -3.99 -3.12 -13.13
CA ALA A 214 -4.59 -4.45 -13.06
C ALA A 214 -5.40 -4.63 -11.77
N PHE A 215 -4.90 -4.16 -10.64
CA PHE A 215 -5.63 -4.20 -9.37
C PHE A 215 -6.91 -3.34 -9.39
N ILE A 216 -6.87 -2.14 -9.97
CA ILE A 216 -8.07 -1.31 -10.17
C ILE A 216 -9.12 -2.06 -11.00
N LYS A 217 -8.69 -2.77 -12.07
CA LYS A 217 -9.59 -3.61 -12.88
C LYS A 217 -10.14 -4.80 -12.11
N LYS A 218 -9.33 -5.44 -11.27
CA LYS A 218 -9.80 -6.49 -10.36
C LYS A 218 -10.86 -5.97 -9.39
N LEU A 219 -10.67 -4.78 -8.81
CA LEU A 219 -11.67 -4.14 -7.94
C LEU A 219 -12.99 -3.87 -8.68
N GLU A 220 -12.93 -3.34 -9.92
CA GLU A 220 -14.11 -3.16 -10.77
C GLU A 220 -14.87 -4.47 -10.99
N PHE A 221 -14.13 -5.55 -11.29
CA PHE A 221 -14.73 -6.86 -11.52
C PHE A 221 -15.34 -7.46 -10.24
N TRP A 222 -14.64 -7.37 -9.10
CA TRP A 222 -15.14 -7.87 -7.82
C TRP A 222 -16.37 -7.11 -7.33
N GLU A 223 -16.42 -5.79 -7.54
CA GLU A 223 -17.60 -4.97 -7.26
C GLU A 223 -18.82 -5.47 -8.03
N GLN A 224 -18.69 -5.69 -9.34
CA GLN A 224 -19.79 -6.20 -10.18
C GLN A 224 -20.27 -7.59 -9.74
N ASN A 225 -19.34 -8.49 -9.40
CA ASN A 225 -19.70 -9.80 -8.90
C ASN A 225 -20.46 -9.69 -7.56
N LEU A 226 -19.98 -8.86 -6.63
CA LEU A 226 -20.68 -8.65 -5.35
C LEU A 226 -22.07 -8.05 -5.55
N ILE A 227 -22.26 -7.09 -6.47
CA ILE A 227 -23.58 -6.54 -6.82
C ILE A 227 -24.54 -7.66 -7.26
N ASN A 228 -24.03 -8.60 -8.07
CA ASN A 228 -24.78 -9.80 -8.51
C ASN A 228 -24.86 -10.91 -7.44
N SER A 229 -24.49 -10.60 -6.20
CA SER A 229 -24.42 -11.56 -5.07
C SER A 229 -23.48 -12.75 -5.29
N ASP A 230 -22.53 -12.62 -6.22
CA ASP A 230 -21.49 -13.59 -6.48
C ASP A 230 -20.25 -13.28 -5.62
N SER A 231 -20.04 -14.12 -4.60
CA SER A 231 -18.92 -13.99 -3.66
C SER A 231 -17.72 -14.87 -4.02
N LYS A 232 -17.68 -15.55 -5.19
CA LYS A 232 -16.64 -16.56 -5.51
C LYS A 232 -15.18 -16.11 -5.38
N HIS A 233 -14.91 -14.81 -5.46
CA HIS A 233 -13.56 -14.24 -5.30
C HIS A 233 -13.18 -13.95 -3.85
N PHE A 234 -14.11 -14.14 -2.92
CA PHE A 234 -14.00 -13.93 -1.48
C PHE A 234 -14.31 -15.27 -0.78
N PRO A 235 -13.35 -16.21 -0.78
CA PRO A 235 -13.59 -17.58 -0.33
C PRO A 235 -14.03 -17.68 1.13
N ILE A 236 -13.47 -16.84 2.02
CA ILE A 236 -13.85 -16.85 3.44
C ILE A 236 -15.27 -16.27 3.58
N LEU A 237 -15.59 -15.18 2.88
CA LEU A 237 -16.96 -14.67 2.83
C LEU A 237 -17.95 -15.72 2.30
N SER A 238 -17.62 -16.40 1.21
CA SER A 238 -18.47 -17.46 0.64
C SER A 238 -18.73 -18.56 1.66
N GLU A 239 -17.69 -19.01 2.38
CA GLU A 239 -17.83 -19.99 3.47
C GLU A 239 -18.82 -19.51 4.54
N LYS A 240 -18.71 -18.25 4.99
CA LYS A 240 -19.60 -17.71 6.04
C LYS A 240 -21.03 -17.50 5.56
N ILE A 241 -21.23 -17.21 4.28
CA ILE A 241 -22.57 -17.16 3.67
C ILE A 241 -23.18 -18.57 3.66
N SER A 242 -22.43 -19.58 3.21
CA SER A 242 -22.91 -20.97 3.12
C SER A 242 -23.23 -21.60 4.47
N GLN A 243 -22.63 -21.13 5.57
CA GLN A 243 -22.94 -21.60 6.92
C GLN A 243 -24.36 -21.23 7.39
N ASN A 244 -24.99 -20.20 6.81
CA ASN A 244 -26.34 -19.75 7.17
C ASN A 244 -27.17 -19.46 5.89
N PRO A 245 -27.60 -20.50 5.15
CA PRO A 245 -28.22 -20.34 3.84
C PRO A 245 -29.63 -19.72 3.90
N LEU A 246 -30.28 -19.77 5.06
CA LEU A 246 -31.62 -19.23 5.27
C LEU A 246 -31.62 -17.70 5.52
N GLU A 247 -30.48 -17.13 5.92
CA GLU A 247 -30.36 -15.68 6.14
C GLU A 247 -29.87 -14.99 4.85
N PRO A 248 -30.64 -14.06 4.26
CA PRO A 248 -30.24 -13.34 3.06
C PRO A 248 -28.89 -12.65 3.25
N TYR A 249 -28.05 -12.69 2.21
CA TYR A 249 -26.79 -11.96 2.19
C TYR A 249 -27.03 -10.52 1.71
N ASP A 250 -26.91 -9.56 2.62
CA ASP A 250 -26.88 -8.13 2.26
C ASP A 250 -25.46 -7.74 1.82
N ASN A 251 -25.29 -7.51 0.52
CA ASN A 251 -24.01 -7.17 -0.10
C ASN A 251 -23.69 -5.67 -0.07
N LYS A 252 -24.61 -4.80 0.36
CA LYS A 252 -24.47 -3.34 0.21
C LYS A 252 -23.22 -2.80 0.88
N TYR A 253 -22.95 -3.24 2.11
CA TYR A 253 -21.77 -2.81 2.87
C TYR A 253 -20.46 -3.21 2.17
N HIS A 254 -20.38 -4.45 1.66
CA HIS A 254 -19.19 -4.93 0.96
C HIS A 254 -18.97 -4.20 -0.38
N VAL A 255 -20.04 -3.96 -1.14
CA VAL A 255 -19.99 -3.18 -2.38
C VAL A 255 -19.51 -1.76 -2.09
N GLU A 256 -20.07 -1.06 -1.09
CA GLU A 256 -19.64 0.30 -0.71
C GLU A 256 -18.13 0.36 -0.40
N ILE A 257 -17.61 -0.65 0.30
CA ILE A 257 -16.18 -0.74 0.60
C ILE A 257 -15.35 -0.86 -0.67
N ILE A 258 -15.71 -1.76 -1.59
CA ILE A 258 -14.98 -1.90 -2.85
C ILE A 258 -15.08 -0.62 -3.70
N SER A 259 -16.27 -0.01 -3.80
CA SER A 259 -16.45 1.25 -4.52
C SER A 259 -15.57 2.36 -3.98
N THR A 260 -15.48 2.47 -2.64
CA THR A 260 -14.63 3.44 -1.95
C THR A 260 -13.16 3.17 -2.20
N LEU A 261 -12.73 1.90 -2.05
CA LEU A 261 -11.35 1.49 -2.28
C LEU A 261 -10.91 1.77 -3.72
N LYS A 262 -11.74 1.37 -4.70
CA LYS A 262 -11.53 1.64 -6.13
C LYS A 262 -11.37 3.13 -6.40
N SER A 263 -12.25 3.97 -5.88
CA SER A 263 -12.16 5.43 -6.04
C SER A 263 -10.88 6.00 -5.44
N ASN A 264 -10.45 5.50 -4.28
CA ASN A 264 -9.19 5.90 -3.66
C ASN A 264 -7.97 5.52 -4.50
N PHE A 265 -7.93 4.30 -5.05
CA PHE A 265 -6.87 3.91 -5.98
C PHE A 265 -6.85 4.81 -7.22
N LYS A 266 -8.00 5.05 -7.85
CA LYS A 266 -8.09 5.94 -9.03
C LYS A 266 -7.60 7.36 -8.72
N ASN A 267 -7.96 7.90 -7.57
CA ASN A 267 -7.59 9.26 -7.18
C ASN A 267 -6.10 9.40 -6.82
N ARG A 268 -5.55 8.44 -6.06
CA ARG A 268 -4.14 8.49 -5.62
C ARG A 268 -3.19 8.27 -6.78
N PHE A 269 -3.48 7.27 -7.61
CA PHE A 269 -2.61 6.91 -8.73
C PHE A 269 -2.91 7.67 -10.03
N LYS A 270 -3.66 8.78 -9.95
CA LYS A 270 -4.02 9.58 -11.14
C LYS A 270 -2.78 10.12 -11.87
N ASP A 271 -1.75 10.50 -11.11
CA ASP A 271 -0.52 11.10 -11.65
C ASP A 271 0.26 10.08 -12.51
N PHE A 272 0.11 8.78 -12.22
CA PHE A 272 0.70 7.73 -13.05
C PHE A 272 -0.06 7.47 -14.35
N ASN A 273 -1.30 7.96 -14.49
CA ASN A 273 -1.97 7.88 -15.80
C ASN A 273 -1.28 8.76 -16.83
N GLU A 274 -0.72 9.90 -16.40
CA GLU A 274 -0.01 10.83 -17.28
C GLU A 274 1.28 10.21 -17.83
N MET A 275 1.96 9.36 -17.07
CA MET A 275 3.16 8.64 -17.51
C MET A 275 2.88 7.24 -18.07
N ALA A 276 1.65 6.76 -17.95
CA ALA A 276 1.37 5.37 -18.28
C ALA A 276 1.59 5.05 -19.76
N LEU A 277 1.40 6.04 -20.65
CA LEU A 277 1.67 5.88 -22.07
C LEU A 277 3.18 5.65 -22.31
N VAL A 278 4.04 6.44 -21.66
CA VAL A 278 5.50 6.28 -21.74
C VAL A 278 5.93 4.95 -21.13
N ALA A 279 5.41 4.62 -19.95
CA ALA A 279 5.71 3.35 -19.29
C ALA A 279 5.31 2.13 -20.15
N GLN A 280 4.13 2.18 -20.79
CA GLN A 280 3.67 1.10 -21.68
C GLN A 280 4.54 0.98 -22.93
N PHE A 281 4.95 2.11 -23.52
CA PHE A 281 5.84 2.11 -24.67
C PHE A 281 7.21 1.48 -24.34
N VAL A 282 7.78 1.79 -23.17
CA VAL A 282 9.07 1.20 -22.74
C VAL A 282 8.97 -0.32 -22.63
N VAL A 283 7.87 -0.84 -22.09
CA VAL A 283 7.65 -2.29 -21.93
C VAL A 283 7.24 -2.97 -23.24
N SER A 284 6.52 -2.26 -24.11
CA SER A 284 5.97 -2.79 -25.36
C SER A 284 6.16 -1.79 -26.51
N PRO A 285 7.37 -1.66 -27.06
CA PRO A 285 7.71 -0.63 -28.05
C PRO A 285 6.97 -0.78 -29.38
N PHE A 286 6.36 -1.93 -29.65
CA PHE A 286 5.60 -2.21 -30.86
C PHE A 286 4.09 -2.00 -30.71
N MET A 287 3.62 -1.44 -29.59
CA MET A 287 2.21 -1.11 -29.42
C MET A 287 1.81 0.03 -30.38
N GLU A 288 0.57 0.02 -30.86
CA GLU A 288 0.03 1.16 -31.60
C GLU A 288 -0.04 2.38 -30.66
N ILE A 289 0.65 3.46 -31.05
CA ILE A 289 0.65 4.73 -30.33
C ILE A 289 0.26 5.87 -31.28
N ASP A 290 -0.51 6.82 -30.75
CA ASP A 290 -0.62 8.13 -31.37
C ASP A 290 0.69 8.88 -31.10
N ILE A 291 1.47 9.13 -32.16
CA ILE A 291 2.80 9.76 -32.06
C ILE A 291 2.72 11.17 -31.49
N GLN A 292 1.66 11.93 -31.79
CA GLN A 292 1.50 13.30 -31.30
C GLN A 292 1.20 13.28 -29.80
N GLN A 293 0.28 12.40 -29.38
CA GLN A 293 -0.04 12.21 -27.97
C GLN A 293 1.17 11.72 -27.17
N PHE A 294 1.94 10.77 -27.72
CA PHE A 294 3.15 10.26 -27.11
C PHE A 294 4.22 11.35 -26.96
N ALA A 295 4.51 12.10 -28.03
CA ALA A 295 5.47 13.19 -27.99
C ALA A 295 5.07 14.26 -26.96
N ALA A 296 3.79 14.66 -26.93
CA ALA A 296 3.30 15.61 -25.94
C ALA A 296 3.47 15.10 -24.50
N CYS A 297 3.18 13.81 -24.26
CA CYS A 297 3.37 13.15 -22.97
C CYS A 297 4.84 13.12 -22.54
N VAL A 298 5.76 12.79 -23.46
CA VAL A 298 7.21 12.80 -23.18
C VAL A 298 7.68 14.21 -22.83
N MET A 299 7.32 15.20 -23.64
CA MET A 299 7.72 16.60 -23.43
C MET A 299 7.19 17.15 -22.11
N GLN A 300 5.94 16.84 -21.75
CA GLN A 300 5.34 17.28 -20.49
C GLN A 300 6.06 16.71 -19.26
N ASN A 301 6.48 15.44 -19.32
CA ASN A 301 7.04 14.75 -18.16
C ASN A 301 8.57 14.88 -18.06
N PHE A 302 9.27 14.81 -19.19
CA PHE A 302 10.74 14.72 -19.24
C PHE A 302 11.40 16.00 -19.75
N GLY A 303 10.65 16.95 -20.28
CA GLY A 303 11.17 18.19 -20.87
C GLY A 303 11.80 17.98 -22.25
N GLU A 304 12.39 19.04 -22.79
CA GLU A 304 13.29 18.94 -23.94
C GLU A 304 14.63 18.36 -23.48
N ASP A 305 15.11 17.32 -24.16
CA ASP A 305 16.40 16.74 -23.86
C ASP A 305 17.52 17.66 -24.39
N ILE A 306 17.96 18.60 -23.54
CA ILE A 306 19.11 19.47 -23.83
C ILE A 306 20.44 18.67 -23.68
N ALA A 307 20.41 17.50 -23.03
CA ALA A 307 21.61 16.67 -22.84
C ALA A 307 21.87 15.75 -24.05
N ALA A 308 20.84 15.32 -24.78
CA ALA A 308 21.00 14.55 -26.02
C ALA A 308 21.54 15.38 -27.20
N THR A 309 21.50 16.72 -27.12
CA THR A 309 22.09 17.62 -28.13
C THR A 309 23.57 17.93 -27.89
N GLU A 310 24.18 17.44 -26.79
CA GLU A 310 25.62 17.56 -26.51
C GLU A 310 26.40 16.27 -26.81
N MET A 311 26.05 15.54 -27.89
CA MET A 311 26.91 14.52 -28.50
C MET A 311 27.41 14.95 -29.88
#